data_AF-A0A3D3Q5D1-F1
#
_entry.id   AF-A0A3D3Q5D1-F1
#
_cell.length_a   1.000
_cell.length_b   1.000
_cell.length_c   1.000
_cell.angle_alpha   90.00
_cell.angle_beta   90.00
_cell.angle_gamma   90.00
#
_symmetry.space_group_name_H-M   'P 1'
#
loop_
_entity.id
_entity.type
_entity.pdbx_description
1 polymer ?
#
loop_
_entity_poly.entity_id
_entity_poly.type
_entity_poly.pdbx_seq_one_letter_code
_entity_poly.pdbx_strand_id
1 'polypeptide(L)'
;AVPSTVGTAEFSPDGSVIVTSAGKRIKFDGTFQYSTGEPDAYLLDPATRAVLATLRHPDTAVSAHFSPDGSEVVTACVDGNARVWTVPDGRLVRTLAAGSFLASARFSPDGRWVATVAGDGVARVFDWRSGKLISVERGHSGQVFDARFSPTSRFILTSSTDDTARVWEAATGHQVFALRVHTNFVYDAEFSPDGRSVVTASEDHNAVVWDVSAAAGAVDLQGNLGAVNSVAFSPSGSEIATASEDQTVRLWSVVTGGQIFRFCCHLHATGAAFSRDGRYLASEGHGMDYTASVWDTGTGASVVDLPGNSLLGTYQGFLDMSFAADRTKVLTADWQGGATLWDLGAGKAVRRYVAPASPTKLPFELDTLDSAELSPDGSRVLTAGFDLRPGVFDAATDRQLLLLAEPDGGAYRALYSHDGKTILTLSADGGVRLWDAATGRLRFVLPHPRTVLDAAFAPDDSVVATSAGKTVRLWEARSGHMLAVLSGHTDDVVRVAFSPDGRYLATGSSDRTVRVWSVATRRQLALLHRTGAVTDLAFSPDGGLLASSGADGSAEIVRHESFLPLEDLLGLAAHRVTRGFTAAERARYLGTGSGSGQGGTATTPPP
;
A
#
# COMPACT_ATOMS: atom_id res chain seq x y z
N ALA A 1 0.51 -28.74 1.94
CA ALA A 1 0.29 -27.44 2.60
C ALA A 1 1.38 -26.51 2.09
N VAL A 2 1.00 -25.44 1.39
CA VAL A 2 1.94 -24.43 0.89
C VAL A 2 2.23 -23.51 2.09
N PRO A 3 3.49 -23.20 2.44
CA PRO A 3 3.75 -22.14 3.41
C PRO A 3 3.14 -20.86 2.86
N SER A 4 2.24 -20.23 3.61
CA SER A 4 1.66 -18.94 3.26
C SER A 4 2.76 -17.94 2.91
N THR A 5 2.68 -17.41 1.69
CA THR A 5 3.54 -16.43 1.03
C THR A 5 4.21 -15.40 1.97
N VAL A 6 5.47 -15.63 2.32
CA VAL A 6 6.32 -14.64 3.01
C VAL A 6 7.06 -13.83 1.94
N GLY A 7 6.52 -12.67 1.55
CA GLY A 7 7.27 -11.70 0.73
C GLY A 7 8.37 -11.03 1.55
N THR A 8 9.55 -10.83 0.95
CA THR A 8 10.69 -10.16 1.59
C THR A 8 10.72 -8.68 1.22
N ALA A 9 11.08 -7.81 2.17
CA ALA A 9 11.43 -6.42 1.89
C ALA A 9 12.75 -6.09 2.61
N GLU A 10 13.74 -5.58 1.87
CA GLU A 10 15.09 -5.33 2.39
C GLU A 10 15.62 -3.99 1.85
N PHE A 11 16.43 -3.28 2.63
CA PHE A 11 17.20 -2.13 2.17
C PHE A 11 18.56 -2.57 1.64
N SER A 12 19.07 -1.87 0.64
CA SER A 12 20.46 -2.02 0.22
C SER A 12 21.39 -1.67 1.40
N PRO A 13 22.62 -2.21 1.43
CA PRO A 13 23.58 -1.95 2.50
C PRO A 13 23.90 -0.47 2.73
N ASP A 14 23.72 0.40 1.73
CA ASP A 14 23.89 1.86 1.84
C ASP A 14 22.57 2.61 2.09
N GLY A 15 21.44 1.90 2.12
CA GLY A 15 20.09 2.44 2.30
C GLY A 15 19.53 3.20 1.10
N SER A 16 20.18 3.14 -0.07
CA SER A 16 19.79 3.90 -1.26
C SER A 16 18.68 3.25 -2.10
N VAL A 17 18.43 1.95 -1.93
CA VAL A 17 17.44 1.18 -2.70
C VAL A 17 16.70 0.21 -1.76
N ILE A 18 15.41 -0.02 -2.01
CA ILE A 18 14.63 -1.08 -1.37
C ILE A 18 14.35 -2.17 -2.41
N VAL A 19 14.46 -3.43 -2.04
CA VAL A 19 13.95 -4.57 -2.83
C VAL A 19 12.72 -5.16 -2.16
N THR A 20 11.72 -5.55 -2.96
CA THR A 20 10.52 -6.28 -2.50
C THR A 20 10.14 -7.40 -3.46
N SER A 21 9.71 -8.56 -2.95
CA SER A 21 9.19 -9.68 -3.77
C SER A 21 7.65 -9.70 -3.78
N ALA A 22 7.01 -10.11 -4.88
CA ALA A 22 5.56 -10.22 -4.98
C ALA A 22 4.97 -11.44 -4.24
N GLY A 23 5.11 -11.39 -2.92
CA GLY A 23 3.99 -11.60 -1.99
C GLY A 23 3.62 -10.29 -1.26
N LYS A 24 4.43 -9.22 -1.41
CA LYS A 24 4.22 -7.90 -0.80
C LYS A 24 4.42 -6.83 -1.88
N ARG A 25 3.34 -6.17 -2.30
CA ARG A 25 3.46 -4.81 -2.85
C ARG A 25 3.50 -3.85 -1.66
N ILE A 26 4.56 -3.05 -1.58
CA ILE A 26 4.52 -1.87 -0.71
C ILE A 26 3.65 -0.84 -1.43
N LYS A 27 2.43 -0.63 -0.94
CA LYS A 27 1.76 0.66 -1.17
C LYS A 27 2.34 1.62 -0.14
N PHE A 28 2.70 2.83 -0.58
CA PHE A 28 3.26 3.87 0.28
C PHE A 28 2.20 4.55 1.18
N ASP A 29 1.28 3.74 1.72
CA ASP A 29 0.33 4.02 2.78
C ASP A 29 0.55 3.11 4.01
N GLY A 30 1.61 2.30 4.02
CA GLY A 30 1.92 1.38 5.12
C GLY A 30 1.07 0.11 5.13
N THR A 31 0.26 -0.14 4.10
CA THR A 31 -0.51 -1.38 3.98
C THR A 31 0.23 -2.42 3.15
N PHE A 32 0.26 -3.65 3.65
CA PHE A 32 0.65 -4.84 2.89
C PHE A 32 -0.61 -5.38 2.19
N GLN A 33 -0.66 -5.30 0.86
CA GLN A 33 -1.65 -6.07 0.10
C GLN A 33 -1.00 -7.37 -0.38
N TYR A 34 -1.52 -8.49 0.10
CA TYR A 34 -1.30 -9.80 -0.50
C TYR A 34 -1.96 -9.81 -1.88
N SER A 35 -1.15 -9.69 -2.92
CA SER A 35 -1.58 -10.01 -4.28
C SER A 35 -1.18 -11.46 -4.55
N THR A 36 -2.13 -12.38 -4.40
CA THR A 36 -2.00 -13.68 -5.05
C THR A 36 -2.19 -13.45 -6.54
N GLY A 37 -1.10 -13.27 -7.30
CA GLY A 37 -1.15 -13.17 -8.75
C GLY A 37 -0.15 -12.23 -9.44
N GLU A 38 0.67 -11.47 -8.71
CA GLU A 38 1.80 -10.77 -9.33
C GLU A 38 3.08 -11.61 -9.19
N PRO A 39 3.78 -11.94 -10.30
CA PRO A 39 4.97 -12.78 -10.22
C PRO A 39 6.25 -12.03 -9.87
N ASP A 40 6.29 -10.70 -10.07
CA ASP A 40 7.53 -9.93 -10.20
C ASP A 40 8.08 -9.39 -8.86
N ALA A 41 9.40 -9.15 -8.78
CA ALA A 41 10.01 -8.37 -7.69
C ALA A 41 10.29 -6.93 -8.14
N TYR A 42 10.50 -6.00 -7.20
CA TYR A 42 10.66 -4.57 -7.48
C TYR A 42 11.86 -3.98 -6.75
N LEU A 43 12.58 -3.09 -7.44
CA LEU A 43 13.55 -2.17 -6.86
C LEU A 43 12.92 -0.78 -6.74
N LEU A 44 13.02 -0.17 -5.57
CA LEU A 44 12.34 1.09 -5.22
C LEU A 44 13.34 2.11 -4.68
N ASP A 45 13.14 3.37 -5.02
CA ASP A 45 13.84 4.50 -4.41
C ASP A 45 13.15 4.85 -3.08
N PRO A 46 13.84 4.77 -1.93
CA PRO A 46 13.26 5.03 -0.62
C PRO A 46 12.88 6.51 -0.41
N ALA A 47 13.56 7.45 -1.07
CA ALA A 47 13.30 8.88 -0.93
C ALA A 47 12.17 9.36 -1.85
N THR A 48 12.20 8.95 -3.12
CA THR A 48 11.22 9.42 -4.12
C THR A 48 10.02 8.49 -4.27
N ARG A 49 10.09 7.28 -3.72
CA ARG A 49 9.05 6.23 -3.80
C ARG A 49 8.81 5.75 -5.23
N ALA A 50 9.74 6.03 -6.14
CA ALA A 50 9.67 5.59 -7.53
C ALA A 50 10.08 4.12 -7.66
N VAL A 51 9.45 3.40 -8.59
CA VAL A 51 9.94 2.08 -9.04
C VAL A 51 11.17 2.32 -9.92
N LEU A 52 12.34 1.91 -9.43
CA LEU A 52 13.60 1.97 -10.16
C LEU A 52 13.67 0.89 -11.23
N ALA A 53 13.25 -0.33 -10.88
CA ALA A 53 13.15 -1.44 -11.83
C ALA A 53 12.11 -2.48 -11.40
N THR A 54 11.52 -3.14 -12.40
CA THR A 54 10.68 -4.34 -12.22
C THR A 54 11.49 -5.56 -12.63
N LEU A 55 11.79 -6.43 -11.67
CA LEU A 55 12.46 -7.71 -11.85
C LEU A 55 11.40 -8.72 -12.27
N ARG A 56 11.34 -9.04 -13.56
CA ARG A 56 10.24 -9.85 -14.10
C ARG A 56 10.45 -11.35 -13.93
N HIS A 57 9.46 -12.05 -13.40
CA HIS A 57 9.50 -13.49 -13.18
C HIS A 57 8.39 -14.20 -13.96
N PRO A 58 8.63 -15.45 -14.44
CA PRO A 58 7.59 -16.27 -15.07
C PRO A 58 6.51 -16.74 -14.09
N ASP A 59 6.85 -16.79 -12.80
CA ASP A 59 5.99 -17.24 -11.70
C ASP A 59 6.37 -16.43 -10.43
N THR A 60 5.67 -16.66 -9.33
CA THR A 60 5.77 -15.88 -8.10
C THR A 60 7.19 -15.83 -7.53
N ALA A 61 7.75 -14.62 -7.43
CA ALA A 61 8.98 -14.35 -6.68
C ALA A 61 8.68 -14.39 -5.17
N VAL A 62 9.27 -15.35 -4.47
CA VAL A 62 8.99 -15.59 -3.05
C VAL A 62 9.92 -14.79 -2.13
N SER A 63 11.20 -14.67 -2.47
CA SER A 63 12.17 -13.89 -1.69
C SER A 63 13.10 -13.09 -2.60
N ALA A 64 13.67 -12.03 -2.05
CA ALA A 64 14.57 -11.09 -2.69
C ALA A 64 15.53 -10.50 -1.65
N HIS A 65 16.83 -10.63 -1.89
CA HIS A 65 17.89 -10.23 -0.96
C HIS A 65 19.04 -9.54 -1.68
N PHE A 66 19.65 -8.52 -1.05
CA PHE A 66 20.81 -7.84 -1.63
C PHE A 66 22.09 -8.66 -1.49
N SER A 67 23.00 -8.44 -2.44
CA SER A 67 24.41 -8.76 -2.31
C SER A 67 25.05 -7.92 -1.19
N PRO A 68 26.16 -8.37 -0.57
CA PRO A 68 26.80 -7.65 0.53
C PRO A 68 27.28 -6.24 0.17
N ASP A 69 27.61 -5.99 -1.10
CA ASP A 69 28.00 -4.68 -1.61
C ASP A 69 26.82 -3.84 -2.16
N GLY A 70 25.61 -4.42 -2.21
CA GLY A 70 24.39 -3.79 -2.67
C GLY A 70 24.26 -3.66 -4.19
N SER A 71 25.25 -4.16 -4.96
CA SER A 71 25.29 -3.97 -6.42
C SER A 71 24.40 -4.94 -7.19
N GLU A 72 24.09 -6.09 -6.58
CA GLU A 72 23.14 -7.08 -7.10
C GLU A 72 22.05 -7.45 -6.08
N VAL A 73 20.96 -8.01 -6.60
CA VAL A 73 19.86 -8.65 -5.85
C VAL A 73 19.69 -10.08 -6.33
N VAL A 74 19.47 -11.02 -5.42
CA VAL A 74 19.05 -12.39 -5.74
C VAL A 74 17.58 -12.56 -5.37
N THR A 75 16.81 -13.16 -6.27
CA THR A 75 15.40 -13.50 -6.04
C THR A 75 15.17 -15.01 -6.18
N ALA A 76 14.36 -15.61 -5.32
CA ALA A 76 13.86 -16.97 -5.48
C ALA A 76 12.46 -16.97 -6.10
N CYS A 77 12.13 -17.99 -6.90
CA CYS A 77 10.86 -18.08 -7.61
C CYS A 77 10.24 -19.48 -7.53
N VAL A 78 8.90 -19.54 -7.53
CA VAL A 78 8.12 -20.79 -7.55
C VAL A 78 8.45 -21.65 -8.77
N ASP A 79 8.92 -21.05 -9.87
CA ASP A 79 9.38 -21.76 -11.07
C ASP A 79 10.64 -22.61 -10.86
N GLY A 80 11.22 -22.56 -9.66
CA GLY A 80 12.36 -23.34 -9.23
C GLY A 80 13.72 -22.79 -9.64
N ASN A 81 13.76 -21.51 -10.03
CA ASN A 81 14.98 -20.80 -10.37
C ASN A 81 15.22 -19.60 -9.46
N ALA A 82 16.46 -19.46 -9.00
CA ALA A 82 16.92 -18.21 -8.43
C ALA A 82 17.46 -17.31 -9.55
N ARG A 83 17.27 -16.01 -9.44
CA ARG A 83 17.71 -15.03 -10.44
C ARG A 83 18.50 -13.93 -9.76
N VAL A 84 19.63 -13.57 -10.36
CA VAL A 84 20.48 -12.47 -9.90
C VAL A 84 20.32 -11.29 -10.86
N TRP A 85 20.10 -10.11 -10.29
CA TRP A 85 19.77 -8.87 -10.98
C TRP A 85 20.75 -7.78 -10.59
N THR A 86 21.08 -6.87 -11.49
CA THR A 86 21.84 -5.66 -11.15
C THR A 86 20.96 -4.60 -10.48
N VAL A 87 21.59 -3.74 -9.68
CA VAL A 87 20.97 -2.61 -8.99
C VAL A 87 21.60 -1.30 -9.49
N PRO A 88 20.82 -0.23 -9.73
CA PRO A 88 19.36 -0.11 -9.60
C PRO A 88 18.58 -0.46 -10.88
N ASP A 89 19.27 -0.79 -11.98
CA ASP A 89 18.70 -0.95 -13.33
C ASP A 89 17.89 -2.25 -13.51
N GLY A 90 18.01 -3.23 -12.61
CA GLY A 90 17.21 -4.45 -12.60
C GLY A 90 17.45 -5.39 -13.78
N ARG A 91 18.66 -5.36 -14.35
CA ARG A 91 19.02 -6.24 -15.48
C ARG A 91 19.32 -7.64 -14.96
N LEU A 92 18.71 -8.65 -15.57
CA LEU A 92 19.02 -10.06 -15.27
C LEU A 92 20.48 -10.38 -15.62
N VAL A 93 21.25 -10.78 -14.61
CA VAL A 93 22.65 -11.19 -14.74
C VAL A 93 22.75 -12.70 -14.92
N ARG A 94 22.04 -13.47 -14.08
CA ARG A 94 22.09 -14.93 -14.12
C ARG A 94 20.81 -15.58 -13.60
N THR A 95 20.52 -16.75 -14.16
CA THR A 95 19.52 -17.68 -13.64
C THR A 95 20.24 -18.91 -13.09
N LEU A 96 19.92 -19.31 -11.86
CA LEU A 96 20.46 -20.46 -11.14
C LEU A 96 19.33 -21.50 -10.98
N ALA A 97 19.43 -22.60 -11.71
CA ALA A 97 18.40 -23.63 -11.73
C ALA A 97 18.57 -24.61 -10.56
N ALA A 98 17.60 -24.62 -9.63
CA ALA A 98 17.57 -25.57 -8.51
C ALA A 98 16.65 -26.78 -8.78
N GLY A 99 15.70 -26.64 -9.72
CA GLY A 99 14.93 -27.75 -10.30
C GLY A 99 13.63 -28.12 -9.59
N SER A 100 13.28 -27.44 -8.49
CA SER A 100 12.01 -27.54 -7.77
C SER A 100 11.67 -26.16 -7.19
N PHE A 101 10.42 -25.92 -6.80
CA PHE A 101 9.96 -24.62 -6.30
C PHE A 101 10.91 -24.11 -5.20
N LEU A 102 11.39 -22.88 -5.32
CA LEU A 102 12.29 -22.30 -4.33
C LEU A 102 11.49 -21.64 -3.22
N ALA A 103 11.99 -21.78 -1.99
CA ALA A 103 11.50 -21.07 -0.81
C ALA A 103 12.36 -19.83 -0.50
N SER A 104 13.68 -19.94 -0.60
CA SER A 104 14.64 -18.90 -0.23
C SER A 104 15.87 -18.89 -1.14
N ALA A 105 16.45 -17.72 -1.38
CA ALA A 105 17.77 -17.56 -2.00
C ALA A 105 18.54 -16.38 -1.39
N ARG A 106 19.80 -16.60 -0.98
CA ARG A 106 20.62 -15.59 -0.29
C ARG A 106 22.08 -15.62 -0.71
N PHE A 107 22.72 -14.46 -0.75
CA PHE A 107 24.16 -14.35 -0.97
C PHE A 107 24.95 -14.76 0.28
N SER A 108 26.16 -15.28 0.07
CA SER A 108 27.16 -15.37 1.12
C SER A 108 27.70 -14.00 1.49
N PRO A 109 28.08 -13.74 2.76
CA PRO A 109 28.67 -12.47 3.19
C PRO A 109 29.92 -12.02 2.43
N ASP A 110 30.69 -12.96 1.86
CA ASP A 110 31.83 -12.67 0.99
C ASP A 110 31.43 -12.36 -0.48
N GLY A 111 30.13 -12.43 -0.79
CA GLY A 111 29.56 -12.16 -2.13
C GLY A 111 29.92 -13.21 -3.19
N ARG A 112 30.53 -14.33 -2.80
CA ARG A 112 31.02 -15.35 -3.73
C ARG A 112 29.93 -16.31 -4.19
N TRP A 113 29.03 -16.68 -3.29
CA TRP A 113 28.07 -17.75 -3.49
C TRP A 113 26.63 -17.29 -3.25
N VAL A 114 25.70 -18.07 -3.78
CA VAL A 114 24.26 -17.97 -3.47
C VAL A 114 23.82 -19.34 -2.96
N ALA A 115 23.22 -19.36 -1.77
CA ALA A 115 22.51 -20.53 -1.25
C ALA A 115 21.04 -20.43 -1.67
N THR A 116 20.47 -21.56 -2.09
CA THR A 116 19.04 -21.67 -2.42
C THR A 116 18.44 -22.83 -1.65
N VAL A 117 17.21 -22.66 -1.17
CA VAL A 117 16.42 -23.72 -0.56
C VAL A 117 15.25 -24.03 -1.47
N ALA A 118 15.13 -25.29 -1.86
CA ALA A 118 14.01 -25.78 -2.66
C ALA A 118 13.07 -26.63 -1.81
N GLY A 119 11.80 -26.70 -2.22
CA GLY A 119 10.76 -27.49 -1.59
C GLY A 119 10.96 -29.00 -1.60
N ASP A 120 12.03 -29.48 -2.24
CA ASP A 120 12.50 -30.86 -2.17
C ASP A 120 13.29 -31.16 -0.87
N GLY A 121 13.42 -30.19 0.04
CA GLY A 121 14.12 -30.33 1.32
C GLY A 121 15.64 -30.27 1.18
N VAL A 122 16.15 -29.74 0.05
CA VAL A 122 17.58 -29.71 -0.24
C VAL A 122 18.05 -28.26 -0.44
N ALA A 123 19.00 -27.84 0.39
CA ALA A 123 19.76 -26.64 0.13
C ALA A 123 20.86 -26.91 -0.92
N ARG A 124 21.18 -25.88 -1.70
CA ARG A 124 22.18 -25.91 -2.77
C ARG A 124 22.98 -24.63 -2.75
N VAL A 125 24.27 -24.74 -3.01
CA VAL A 125 25.17 -23.57 -3.11
C VAL A 125 25.67 -23.43 -4.53
N PHE A 126 25.54 -22.25 -5.09
CA PHE A 126 26.00 -21.91 -6.42
C PHE A 126 27.09 -20.84 -6.36
N ASP A 127 28.11 -20.97 -7.20
CA ASP A 127 28.87 -19.82 -7.66
C ASP A 127 27.98 -19.10 -8.65
N TRP A 128 27.42 -17.97 -8.21
CA TRP A 128 26.44 -17.23 -8.98
C TRP A 128 27.05 -16.48 -10.16
N ARG A 129 28.37 -16.23 -10.17
CA ARG A 129 29.05 -15.59 -11.29
C ARG A 129 29.25 -16.57 -12.44
N SER A 130 29.67 -17.79 -12.13
CA SER A 130 29.81 -18.83 -13.16
C SER A 130 28.51 -19.60 -13.45
N GLY A 131 27.55 -19.58 -12.51
CA GLY A 131 26.35 -20.42 -12.51
C GLY A 131 26.63 -21.88 -12.14
N LYS A 132 27.79 -22.18 -11.56
CA LYS A 132 28.20 -23.56 -11.28
C LYS A 132 27.67 -23.96 -9.90
N LEU A 133 27.04 -25.13 -9.82
CA LEU A 133 26.71 -25.75 -8.55
C LEU A 133 28.00 -26.16 -7.81
N ILE A 134 28.17 -25.68 -6.58
CA ILE A 134 29.33 -25.91 -5.72
C ILE A 134 29.08 -27.10 -4.80
N SER A 135 27.97 -27.08 -4.08
CA SER A 135 27.61 -28.11 -3.13
C SER A 135 26.10 -28.33 -3.04
N VAL A 136 25.72 -29.48 -2.48
CA VAL A 136 24.33 -29.88 -2.25
C VAL A 136 24.23 -30.48 -0.85
N GLU A 137 23.41 -29.87 -0.01
CA GLU A 137 23.28 -30.21 1.41
C GLU A 137 22.12 -31.20 1.59
N ARG A 138 22.44 -32.50 1.47
CA ARG A 138 21.45 -33.59 1.61
C ARG A 138 21.49 -34.17 3.02
N GLY A 139 20.36 -34.15 3.70
CA GLY A 139 20.22 -34.88 4.96
C GLY A 139 18.95 -34.62 5.77
N HIS A 140 18.21 -33.54 5.49
CA HIS A 140 16.90 -33.33 6.08
C HIS A 140 15.88 -34.35 5.55
N SER A 141 15.02 -34.86 6.43
CA SER A 141 13.90 -35.75 6.05
C SER A 141 12.58 -35.00 5.88
N GLY A 142 12.59 -33.68 6.07
CA GLY A 142 11.46 -32.77 5.97
C GLY A 142 11.75 -31.59 5.05
N GLN A 143 10.83 -30.64 4.99
CA GLN A 143 11.02 -29.40 4.24
C GLN A 143 12.03 -28.51 4.97
N VAL A 144 12.92 -27.87 4.22
CA VAL A 144 13.86 -26.88 4.73
C VAL A 144 13.21 -25.50 4.56
N PHE A 145 13.18 -24.70 5.62
CA PHE A 145 12.55 -23.38 5.60
C PHE A 145 13.51 -22.30 5.08
N ASP A 146 14.74 -22.25 5.60
CA ASP A 146 15.76 -21.27 5.22
C ASP A 146 17.17 -21.86 5.22
N ALA A 147 18.10 -21.19 4.52
CA ALA A 147 19.53 -21.50 4.52
C ALA A 147 20.34 -20.22 4.65
N ARG A 148 21.03 -20.04 5.79
CA ARG A 148 21.82 -18.85 6.10
C ARG A 148 23.30 -19.17 6.17
N PHE A 149 24.14 -18.34 5.56
CA PHE A 149 25.58 -18.45 5.69
C PHE A 149 26.07 -17.95 7.06
N SER A 150 27.16 -18.53 7.54
CA SER A 150 27.93 -17.93 8.64
C SER A 150 28.55 -16.60 8.20
N PRO A 151 28.88 -15.68 9.12
CA PRO A 151 29.55 -14.41 8.79
C PRO A 151 30.85 -14.59 8.00
N THR A 152 31.53 -15.72 8.20
CA THR A 152 32.76 -16.12 7.49
C THR A 152 32.51 -16.77 6.12
N SER A 153 31.26 -16.93 5.70
CA SER A 153 30.84 -17.66 4.48
C SER A 153 31.27 -19.14 4.41
N ARG A 154 31.87 -19.67 5.48
CA ARG A 154 32.39 -21.04 5.53
C ARG A 154 31.30 -22.07 5.77
N PHE A 155 30.28 -21.73 6.55
CA PHE A 155 29.23 -22.65 6.94
C PHE A 155 27.87 -22.17 6.45
N ILE A 156 26.94 -23.12 6.33
CA ILE A 156 25.52 -22.86 6.11
C ILE A 156 24.74 -23.48 7.26
N LEU A 157 23.73 -22.78 7.73
CA LEU A 157 22.77 -23.24 8.72
C LEU A 157 21.41 -23.38 8.04
N THR A 158 20.78 -24.54 8.20
CA THR A 158 19.43 -24.83 7.68
C THR A 158 18.48 -25.13 8.82
N SER A 159 17.23 -24.69 8.72
CA SER A 159 16.11 -25.01 9.63
C SER A 159 15.05 -25.84 8.88
N SER A 160 14.32 -26.73 9.57
CA SER A 160 13.52 -27.75 8.90
C SER A 160 12.36 -28.32 9.73
N THR A 161 11.37 -28.88 9.03
CA THR A 161 10.24 -29.65 9.60
C THR A 161 10.62 -31.06 10.06
N ASP A 162 11.90 -31.44 10.02
CA ASP A 162 12.42 -32.69 10.60
C ASP A 162 12.92 -32.51 12.04
N ASP A 163 12.45 -31.46 12.70
CA ASP A 163 12.76 -31.10 14.09
C ASP A 163 14.25 -30.76 14.33
N THR A 164 15.01 -30.51 13.25
CA THR A 164 16.44 -30.19 13.36
C THR A 164 16.81 -28.92 12.62
N ALA A 165 17.76 -28.19 13.22
CA ALA A 165 18.63 -27.30 12.46
C ALA A 165 19.97 -27.98 12.19
N ARG A 166 20.61 -27.72 11.06
CA ARG A 166 21.87 -28.39 10.68
C ARG A 166 22.89 -27.41 10.15
N VAL A 167 24.16 -27.66 10.49
CA VAL A 167 25.29 -26.87 10.03
C VAL A 167 26.08 -27.68 9.02
N TRP A 168 26.39 -27.06 7.89
CA TRP A 168 27.04 -27.64 6.72
C TRP A 168 28.28 -26.84 6.36
N GLU A 169 29.31 -27.49 5.83
CA GLU A 169 30.42 -26.80 5.21
C GLU A 169 30.03 -26.37 3.78
N ALA A 170 30.00 -25.05 3.55
CA ALA A 170 29.44 -24.46 2.32
C ALA A 170 30.21 -24.83 1.04
N ALA A 171 31.49 -25.17 1.15
CA ALA A 171 32.32 -25.53 -0.01
C ALA A 171 32.10 -26.98 -0.47
N THR A 172 31.70 -27.86 0.44
CA THR A 172 31.67 -29.32 0.23
C THR A 172 30.27 -29.91 0.33
N GLY A 173 29.35 -29.22 1.02
CA GLY A 173 28.02 -29.72 1.36
C GLY A 173 28.03 -30.79 2.46
N HIS A 174 29.18 -31.00 3.10
CA HIS A 174 29.30 -31.98 4.17
C HIS A 174 28.63 -31.45 5.45
N GLN A 175 27.75 -32.24 6.05
CA GLN A 175 27.14 -31.91 7.33
C GLN A 175 28.21 -31.92 8.43
N VAL A 176 28.40 -30.80 9.13
CA VAL A 176 29.33 -30.71 10.27
C VAL A 176 28.67 -31.30 11.51
N PHE A 177 27.47 -30.83 11.85
CA PHE A 177 26.66 -31.37 12.95
C PHE A 177 25.17 -31.02 12.77
N ALA A 178 24.32 -31.69 13.56
CA ALA A 178 22.88 -31.43 13.62
C ALA A 178 22.49 -31.02 15.05
N LEU A 179 21.74 -29.93 15.16
CA LEU A 179 21.21 -29.38 16.40
C LEU A 179 19.90 -30.11 16.71
N ARG A 180 19.96 -31.09 17.62
CA ARG A 180 18.87 -32.03 17.94
C ARG A 180 18.41 -31.86 19.39
N VAL A 181 17.77 -30.74 19.68
CA VAL A 181 17.11 -30.49 20.98
C VAL A 181 15.60 -30.36 20.85
N HIS A 182 15.13 -29.94 19.67
CA HIS A 182 13.74 -29.64 19.44
C HIS A 182 12.92 -30.91 19.23
N THR A 183 11.68 -30.87 19.72
CA THR A 183 10.73 -31.99 19.63
C THR A 183 9.65 -31.76 18.57
N ASN A 184 9.72 -30.62 17.88
CA ASN A 184 8.82 -30.25 16.78
C ASN A 184 9.57 -29.31 15.80
N PHE A 185 8.88 -28.78 14.80
CA PHE A 185 9.48 -28.05 13.68
C PHE A 185 10.37 -26.89 14.10
N VAL A 186 11.54 -26.78 13.46
CA VAL A 186 12.43 -25.63 13.65
C VAL A 186 12.12 -24.60 12.56
N TYR A 187 11.47 -23.50 12.94
CA TYR A 187 11.02 -22.47 12.00
C TYR A 187 12.17 -21.57 11.52
N ASP A 188 12.99 -21.08 12.45
CA ASP A 188 14.07 -20.13 12.13
C ASP A 188 15.37 -20.48 12.88
N ALA A 189 16.50 -20.12 12.28
CA ALA A 189 17.81 -20.33 12.88
C ALA A 189 18.83 -19.32 12.32
N GLU A 190 19.69 -18.77 13.19
CA GLU A 190 20.68 -17.75 12.80
C GLU A 190 22.02 -17.95 13.50
N PHE A 191 23.13 -17.62 12.82
CA PHE A 191 24.44 -17.47 13.45
C PHE A 191 24.55 -16.13 14.19
N SER A 192 25.31 -16.11 15.29
CA SER A 192 25.75 -14.85 15.89
C SER A 192 26.64 -14.06 14.93
N PRO A 193 26.74 -12.73 15.06
CA PRO A 193 27.58 -11.90 14.19
C PRO A 193 29.07 -12.27 14.19
N ASP A 194 29.57 -12.87 15.27
CA ASP A 194 30.93 -13.40 15.37
C ASP A 194 31.07 -14.85 14.87
N GLY A 195 29.96 -15.49 14.51
CA GLY A 195 29.87 -16.86 14.00
C GLY A 195 30.17 -17.95 15.03
N ARG A 196 30.26 -17.61 16.32
CA ARG A 196 30.59 -18.58 17.38
C ARG A 196 29.37 -19.28 17.95
N SER A 197 28.19 -18.68 17.80
CA SER A 197 26.94 -19.22 18.33
C SER A 197 25.89 -19.33 17.25
N VAL A 198 24.89 -20.17 17.50
CA VAL A 198 23.68 -20.30 16.68
C VAL A 198 22.47 -20.22 17.59
N VAL A 199 21.42 -19.51 17.20
CA VAL A 199 20.13 -19.55 17.87
C VAL A 199 19.12 -20.28 16.98
N THR A 200 18.26 -21.11 17.57
CA THR A 200 17.17 -21.83 16.90
C THR A 200 15.83 -21.45 17.52
N ALA A 201 14.77 -21.39 16.71
CA ALA A 201 13.37 -21.14 17.11
C ALA A 201 12.47 -22.29 16.65
N SER A 202 11.59 -22.78 17.54
CA SER A 202 10.81 -24.00 17.29
C SER A 202 9.34 -23.88 17.67
N GLU A 203 8.52 -24.70 17.00
CA GLU A 203 7.13 -24.96 17.33
C GLU A 203 6.94 -25.58 18.72
N ASP A 204 8.00 -26.17 19.31
CA ASP A 204 7.97 -26.71 20.68
C ASP A 204 8.01 -25.64 21.79
N HIS A 205 7.89 -24.37 21.43
CA HIS A 205 7.90 -23.18 22.28
C HIS A 205 9.30 -22.77 22.79
N ASN A 206 10.36 -23.47 22.41
CA ASN A 206 11.71 -23.14 22.90
C ASN A 206 12.52 -22.41 21.84
N ALA A 207 13.36 -21.48 22.33
CA ALA A 207 14.45 -20.93 21.55
C ALA A 207 15.77 -21.30 22.24
N VAL A 208 16.73 -21.86 21.50
CA VAL A 208 17.94 -22.43 22.07
C VAL A 208 19.17 -21.83 21.43
N VAL A 209 20.12 -21.41 22.26
CA VAL A 209 21.42 -20.88 21.84
C VAL A 209 22.47 -21.97 21.96
N TRP A 210 23.23 -22.17 20.90
CA TRP A 210 24.24 -23.20 20.76
C TRP A 210 25.60 -22.57 20.55
N ASP A 211 26.64 -23.13 21.16
CA ASP A 211 28.02 -22.84 20.79
C ASP A 211 28.43 -23.73 19.60
N VAL A 212 28.92 -23.13 18.52
CA VAL A 212 29.34 -23.82 17.28
C VAL A 212 30.59 -24.66 17.50
N SER A 213 31.44 -24.30 18.47
CA SER A 213 32.68 -24.99 18.81
C SER A 213 32.50 -26.07 19.88
N ALA A 214 31.53 -25.89 20.78
CA ALA A 214 31.18 -26.85 21.81
C ALA A 214 29.83 -27.50 21.48
N ALA A 215 29.85 -28.64 20.79
CA ALA A 215 28.69 -29.42 20.32
C ALA A 215 27.69 -29.90 21.42
N ALA A 216 27.72 -29.32 22.62
CA ALA A 216 26.88 -29.65 23.77
C ALA A 216 26.48 -28.43 24.64
N GLY A 217 26.90 -27.20 24.31
CA GLY A 217 26.56 -26.00 25.08
C GLY A 217 25.27 -25.37 24.58
N ALA A 218 24.13 -25.93 24.97
CA ALA A 218 22.81 -25.36 24.68
C ALA A 218 22.32 -24.52 25.89
N VAL A 219 22.01 -23.25 25.66
CA VAL A 219 21.32 -22.38 26.64
C VAL A 219 19.88 -22.23 26.17
N ASP A 220 18.95 -22.66 27.01
CA ASP A 220 17.52 -22.56 26.74
C ASP A 220 16.97 -21.20 27.18
N LEU A 221 16.31 -20.48 26.25
CA LEU A 221 15.69 -19.19 26.50
C LEU A 221 14.26 -19.41 27.03
N GLN A 222 14.17 -19.81 28.30
CA GLN A 222 12.91 -20.19 28.93
C GLN A 222 11.99 -19.00 29.19
N GLY A 223 10.73 -19.09 28.74
CA GLY A 223 9.68 -18.12 29.05
C GLY A 223 8.62 -17.90 27.97
N ASN A 224 8.82 -18.43 26.76
CA ASN A 224 7.79 -18.46 25.72
C ASN A 224 6.72 -19.53 26.03
N LEU A 225 5.45 -19.18 25.88
CA LEU A 225 4.31 -20.05 26.21
C LEU A 225 3.59 -20.63 24.97
N GLY A 226 4.11 -20.32 23.78
CA GLY A 226 3.59 -20.74 22.47
C GLY A 226 4.75 -20.87 21.48
N ALA A 227 4.46 -21.30 20.25
CA ALA A 227 5.48 -21.54 19.22
C ALA A 227 6.36 -20.31 19.01
N VAL A 228 7.68 -20.53 18.86
CA VAL A 228 8.63 -19.45 18.53
C VAL A 228 8.85 -19.47 17.04
N ASN A 229 8.39 -18.42 16.36
CA ASN A 229 8.36 -18.34 14.90
C ASN A 229 9.65 -17.77 14.31
N SER A 230 10.29 -16.84 15.02
CA SER A 230 11.49 -16.16 14.52
C SER A 230 12.43 -15.78 15.65
N VAL A 231 13.73 -15.77 15.32
CA VAL A 231 14.83 -15.36 16.19
C VAL A 231 15.76 -14.42 15.44
N ALA A 232 16.32 -13.45 16.17
CA ALA A 232 17.33 -12.54 15.63
C ALA A 232 18.42 -12.25 16.66
N PHE A 233 19.68 -12.25 16.23
CA PHE A 233 20.77 -11.68 17.02
C PHE A 233 20.84 -10.16 16.88
N SER A 234 21.14 -9.48 17.98
CA SER A 234 21.60 -8.09 17.94
C SER A 234 22.93 -7.97 17.16
N PRO A 235 23.23 -6.83 16.51
CA PRO A 235 24.48 -6.64 15.77
C PRO A 235 25.75 -6.79 16.62
N SER A 236 25.67 -6.52 17.92
CA SER A 236 26.76 -6.75 18.88
C SER A 236 26.92 -8.23 19.26
N GLY A 237 25.92 -9.07 18.99
CA GLY A 237 25.87 -10.47 19.41
C GLY A 237 25.61 -10.67 20.90
N SER A 238 25.29 -9.61 21.66
CA SER A 238 25.09 -9.68 23.11
C SER A 238 23.66 -10.01 23.53
N GLU A 239 22.71 -9.79 22.63
CA GLU A 239 21.28 -9.94 22.86
C GLU A 239 20.61 -10.74 21.72
N ILE A 240 19.51 -11.42 22.04
CA ILE A 240 18.66 -12.16 21.11
C ILE A 240 17.22 -11.67 21.25
N ALA A 241 16.52 -11.50 20.14
CA ALA A 241 15.08 -11.30 20.11
C ALA A 241 14.37 -12.59 19.68
N THR A 242 13.23 -12.90 20.31
CA THR A 242 12.34 -14.01 19.92
C THR A 242 10.93 -13.48 19.67
N ALA A 243 10.31 -13.87 18.56
CA ALA A 243 8.88 -13.62 18.27
C ALA A 243 8.08 -14.91 18.43
N SER A 244 7.02 -14.88 19.26
CA SER A 244 6.22 -16.06 19.59
C SER A 244 4.72 -15.87 19.35
N GLU A 245 4.04 -16.97 19.04
CA GLU A 245 2.57 -17.05 18.99
C GLU A 245 1.91 -16.76 20.34
N ASP A 246 2.67 -16.72 21.44
CA ASP A 246 2.17 -16.34 22.76
C ASP A 246 1.90 -14.84 22.94
N GLN A 247 1.81 -14.12 21.83
CA GLN A 247 1.47 -12.69 21.74
C GLN A 247 2.60 -11.74 22.14
N THR A 248 3.83 -12.27 22.23
CA THR A 248 4.95 -11.47 22.73
C THR A 248 6.21 -11.58 21.90
N VAL A 249 6.98 -10.49 21.98
CA VAL A 249 8.37 -10.45 21.58
C VAL A 249 9.20 -10.32 22.85
N ARG A 250 10.27 -11.10 22.95
CA ARG A 250 11.16 -11.05 24.11
C ARG A 250 12.58 -10.75 23.69
N LEU A 251 13.26 -9.95 24.51
CA LEU A 251 14.68 -9.67 24.39
C LEU A 251 15.43 -10.42 25.48
N TRP A 252 16.49 -11.12 25.12
CA TRP A 252 17.25 -11.99 25.98
C TRP A 252 18.73 -11.62 25.97
N SER A 253 19.41 -11.82 27.09
CA SER A 253 20.87 -11.73 27.13
C SER A 253 21.49 -13.04 26.67
N VAL A 254 22.41 -12.98 25.71
CA VAL A 254 23.16 -14.16 25.24
C VAL A 254 24.05 -14.74 26.34
N VAL A 255 24.60 -13.89 27.21
CA VAL A 255 25.55 -14.30 28.26
C VAL A 255 24.87 -15.02 29.41
N THR A 256 23.70 -14.53 29.83
CA THR A 256 23.01 -15.06 31.02
C THR A 256 21.84 -15.97 30.68
N GLY A 257 21.34 -15.94 29.44
CA GLY A 257 20.07 -16.58 29.05
C GLY A 257 18.83 -15.91 29.66
N GLY A 258 19.00 -14.85 30.46
CA GLY A 258 17.92 -14.16 31.14
C GLY A 258 17.14 -13.23 30.22
N GLN A 259 15.83 -13.18 30.39
CA GLN A 259 14.96 -12.21 29.73
C GLN A 259 15.30 -10.79 30.23
N ILE A 260 15.63 -9.89 29.29
CA ILE A 260 15.87 -8.47 29.53
C ILE A 260 14.54 -7.72 29.48
N PHE A 261 13.79 -7.88 28.38
CA PHE A 261 12.50 -7.24 28.17
C PHE A 261 11.47 -8.20 27.59
N ARG A 262 10.20 -7.93 27.87
CA ARG A 262 9.04 -8.57 27.27
C ARG A 262 8.11 -7.50 26.72
N PHE A 263 7.80 -7.62 25.43
CA PHE A 263 6.97 -6.71 24.69
C PHE A 263 5.66 -7.43 24.32
N CYS A 264 4.54 -6.98 24.88
CA CYS A 264 3.21 -7.48 24.53
C CYS A 264 2.64 -6.57 23.44
N CYS A 265 2.54 -7.06 22.20
CA CYS A 265 2.30 -6.17 21.06
C CYS A 265 1.57 -6.77 19.87
N HIS A 266 1.55 -8.09 19.73
CA HIS A 266 0.95 -8.76 18.58
C HIS A 266 -0.02 -9.84 19.06
N LEU A 267 -1.11 -10.11 18.35
CA LEU A 267 -1.99 -11.23 18.67
C LEU A 267 -1.28 -12.57 18.40
N HIS A 268 -0.43 -12.63 17.37
CA HIS A 268 0.60 -13.67 17.16
C HIS A 268 1.85 -13.02 16.56
N ALA A 269 3.00 -13.04 17.25
CA ALA A 269 4.23 -12.47 16.70
C ALA A 269 4.90 -13.48 15.75
N THR A 270 5.26 -13.04 14.54
CA THR A 270 5.83 -13.89 13.50
C THR A 270 7.23 -13.51 13.06
N GLY A 271 7.67 -12.28 13.31
CA GLY A 271 9.00 -11.83 12.93
C GLY A 271 9.58 -10.82 13.91
N ALA A 272 10.91 -10.82 14.03
CA ALA A 272 11.66 -9.82 14.78
C ALA A 272 13.00 -9.53 14.09
N ALA A 273 13.43 -8.27 14.05
CA ALA A 273 14.69 -7.86 13.42
C ALA A 273 15.30 -6.63 14.09
N PHE A 274 16.61 -6.62 14.32
CA PHE A 274 17.30 -5.46 14.88
C PHE A 274 17.66 -4.42 13.82
N SER A 275 17.69 -3.14 14.21
CA SER A 275 18.36 -2.10 13.43
C SER A 275 19.86 -2.37 13.35
N ARG A 276 20.51 -1.84 12.31
CA ARG A 276 21.95 -2.05 12.06
C ARG A 276 22.85 -1.60 13.22
N ASP A 277 22.44 -0.59 13.95
CA ASP A 277 23.13 -0.07 15.14
C ASP A 277 22.72 -0.79 16.44
N GLY A 278 21.76 -1.72 16.38
CA GLY A 278 21.25 -2.51 17.51
C GLY A 278 20.40 -1.73 18.50
N ARG A 279 20.16 -0.44 18.24
CA ARG A 279 19.40 0.45 19.13
C ARG A 279 17.90 0.18 19.10
N TYR A 280 17.41 -0.34 17.98
CA TYR A 280 15.99 -0.58 17.78
C TYR A 280 15.73 -2.04 17.42
N LEU A 281 14.59 -2.55 17.84
CA LEU A 281 14.06 -3.85 17.48
C LEU A 281 12.72 -3.65 16.77
N ALA A 282 12.59 -4.13 15.54
CA ALA A 282 11.32 -4.19 14.82
C ALA A 282 10.67 -5.56 15.04
N SER A 283 9.34 -5.60 15.12
CA SER A 283 8.55 -6.83 15.21
C SER A 283 7.33 -6.79 14.31
N GLU A 284 6.90 -7.95 13.82
CA GLU A 284 5.69 -8.12 13.00
C GLU A 284 4.83 -9.28 13.50
N GLY A 285 3.51 -9.16 13.32
CA GLY A 285 2.53 -10.21 13.63
C GLY A 285 1.69 -10.65 12.42
N HIS A 286 1.32 -11.94 12.36
CA HIS A 286 0.53 -12.52 11.28
C HIS A 286 -0.75 -13.20 11.80
N GLY A 287 -1.80 -13.14 10.97
CA GLY A 287 -2.93 -14.06 11.06
C GLY A 287 -4.09 -13.64 11.96
N MET A 288 -4.17 -12.38 12.38
CA MET A 288 -5.40 -11.74 12.90
C MET A 288 -5.24 -10.22 13.14
N ASP A 289 -4.03 -9.71 13.38
CA ASP A 289 -3.79 -8.30 13.78
C ASP A 289 -2.94 -7.46 12.78
N TYR A 290 -2.08 -8.09 11.97
CA TYR A 290 -1.29 -7.47 10.88
C TYR A 290 -0.44 -6.26 11.30
N THR A 291 -0.02 -6.21 12.56
CA THR A 291 0.67 -5.05 13.16
C THR A 291 2.19 -5.15 13.01
N ALA A 292 2.87 -3.99 13.01
CA ALA A 292 4.32 -3.91 13.12
C ALA A 292 4.71 -2.86 14.17
N SER A 293 5.69 -3.17 15.03
CA SER A 293 6.11 -2.26 16.10
C SER A 293 7.63 -2.12 16.12
N VAL A 294 8.12 -0.99 16.63
CA VAL A 294 9.55 -0.69 16.80
C VAL A 294 9.82 -0.27 18.24
N TRP A 295 10.79 -0.93 18.86
CA TRP A 295 11.15 -0.83 20.28
C TRP A 295 12.56 -0.28 20.44
N ASP A 296 12.79 0.57 21.45
CA ASP A 296 14.15 0.94 21.88
C ASP A 296 14.70 -0.18 22.76
N THR A 297 15.82 -0.77 22.36
CA THR A 297 16.42 -1.94 23.03
C THR A 297 17.09 -1.59 24.36
N GLY A 298 17.45 -0.32 24.58
CA GLY A 298 18.08 0.15 25.81
C GLY A 298 17.08 0.51 26.91
N THR A 299 15.90 1.02 26.52
CA THR A 299 14.87 1.45 27.49
C THR A 299 13.66 0.52 27.54
N GLY A 300 13.47 -0.35 26.54
CA GLY A 300 12.30 -1.21 26.40
C GLY A 300 11.02 -0.45 26.04
N ALA A 301 11.13 0.80 25.58
CA ALA A 301 9.97 1.64 25.24
C ALA A 301 9.57 1.47 23.77
N SER A 302 8.26 1.51 23.48
CA SER A 302 7.77 1.60 22.10
C SER A 302 8.16 2.97 21.51
N VAL A 303 8.79 2.93 20.33
CA VAL A 303 9.27 4.11 19.58
C VAL A 303 8.29 4.43 18.44
N VAL A 304 7.72 3.39 17.82
CA VAL A 304 6.69 3.45 16.78
C VAL A 304 5.80 2.22 16.89
N ASP A 305 4.51 2.41 17.10
CA ASP A 305 3.50 1.37 16.82
C ASP A 305 2.90 1.69 15.46
N LEU A 306 3.12 0.82 14.47
CA LEU A 306 2.42 0.86 13.20
C LEU A 306 1.19 -0.03 13.35
N PRO A 307 0.00 0.53 13.65
CA PRO A 307 -1.20 -0.28 13.69
C PRO A 307 -1.38 -0.94 12.32
N GLY A 308 -1.33 -2.26 12.35
CA GLY A 308 -1.85 -3.11 11.31
C GLY A 308 -3.31 -2.78 11.11
N ASN A 309 -3.64 -2.33 9.91
CA ASN A 309 -5.03 -2.26 9.50
C ASN A 309 -5.58 -3.68 9.39
N SER A 310 -6.15 -4.19 10.47
CA SER A 310 -7.25 -5.13 10.41
C SER A 310 -7.97 -5.19 11.75
N LEU A 311 -9.14 -4.56 11.83
CA LEU A 311 -10.17 -5.10 12.71
C LEU A 311 -11.13 -5.90 11.84
N LEU A 312 -10.97 -7.22 11.99
CA LEU A 312 -11.95 -8.28 11.76
C LEU A 312 -12.18 -8.74 10.31
N GLY A 313 -12.04 -10.05 10.13
CA GLY A 313 -12.43 -10.77 8.93
C GLY A 313 -13.94 -10.68 8.68
N THR A 314 -14.34 -9.61 7.99
CA THR A 314 -15.43 -9.50 7.01
C THR A 314 -15.43 -8.05 6.55
N TYR A 315 -15.12 -7.78 5.27
CA TYR A 315 -15.35 -6.51 4.56
C TYR A 315 -15.29 -5.22 5.40
N GLN A 316 -14.11 -4.71 5.80
CA GLN A 316 -14.01 -3.35 6.34
C GLN A 316 -12.71 -2.67 5.87
N GLY A 317 -12.86 -1.74 4.93
CA GLY A 317 -11.79 -0.87 4.43
C GLY A 317 -12.00 0.58 4.88
N PHE A 318 -11.06 1.47 4.56
CA PHE A 318 -11.31 2.92 4.66
C PHE A 318 -12.53 3.28 3.81
N LEU A 319 -13.44 4.07 4.37
CA LEU A 319 -14.63 4.52 3.65
C LEU A 319 -14.31 5.70 2.74
N ASP A 320 -13.35 6.53 3.14
CA ASP A 320 -12.96 7.75 2.40
C ASP A 320 -11.51 8.16 2.75
N MET A 321 -10.86 8.91 1.86
CA MET A 321 -9.52 9.47 2.06
C MET A 321 -9.36 10.85 1.41
N SER A 322 -8.75 11.80 2.13
CA SER A 322 -8.53 13.17 1.64
C SER A 322 -7.14 13.69 1.99
N PHE A 323 -6.47 14.34 1.04
CA PHE A 323 -5.16 14.95 1.24
C PHE A 323 -5.31 16.41 1.72
N ALA A 324 -4.43 16.85 2.62
CA ALA A 324 -4.27 18.27 2.90
C ALA A 324 -3.79 19.03 1.65
N ALA A 325 -4.16 20.30 1.52
CA ALA A 325 -3.82 21.12 0.35
C ALA A 325 -2.30 21.24 0.10
N ASP A 326 -1.50 21.18 1.16
CA ASP A 326 -0.03 21.18 1.09
C ASP A 326 0.57 19.79 0.75
N ARG A 327 -0.27 18.76 0.65
CA ARG A 327 0.08 17.34 0.43
C ARG A 327 1.07 16.76 1.44
N THR A 328 1.20 17.39 2.60
CA THR A 328 2.05 16.90 3.70
C THR A 328 1.28 16.00 4.65
N LYS A 329 -0.06 15.99 4.57
CA LYS A 329 -0.94 15.19 5.43
C LYS A 329 -2.05 14.51 4.64
N VAL A 330 -2.54 13.40 5.16
CA VAL A 330 -3.70 12.67 4.63
C VAL A 330 -4.65 12.32 5.77
N LEU A 331 -5.95 12.42 5.55
CA LEU A 331 -7.01 12.06 6.50
C LEU A 331 -7.74 10.82 5.98
N THR A 332 -7.98 9.83 6.83
CA THR A 332 -8.66 8.58 6.47
C THR A 332 -9.84 8.31 7.41
N ALA A 333 -11.00 7.92 6.87
CA ALA A 333 -12.18 7.55 7.66
C ALA A 333 -12.38 6.02 7.74
N ASP A 334 -12.80 5.51 8.90
CA ASP A 334 -13.01 4.07 9.13
C ASP A 334 -14.41 3.70 9.64
N TRP A 335 -14.74 2.41 9.50
CA TRP A 335 -16.00 1.78 9.89
C TRP A 335 -16.32 1.84 11.40
N GLN A 336 -15.40 2.33 12.26
CA GLN A 336 -15.59 2.41 13.71
C GLN A 336 -15.96 3.81 14.20
N GLY A 337 -16.36 4.70 13.30
CA GLY A 337 -16.80 6.04 13.68
C GLY A 337 -15.65 7.05 13.82
N GLY A 338 -14.44 6.70 13.35
CA GLY A 338 -13.24 7.52 13.53
C GLY A 338 -12.57 7.99 12.24
N ALA A 339 -12.02 9.20 12.27
CA ALA A 339 -11.16 9.74 11.22
C ALA A 339 -9.73 9.92 11.76
N THR A 340 -8.71 9.53 11.01
CA THR A 340 -7.31 9.63 11.44
C THR A 340 -6.52 10.52 10.49
N LEU A 341 -5.86 11.54 11.04
CA LEU A 341 -4.98 12.46 10.31
C LEU A 341 -3.54 11.97 10.42
N TRP A 342 -2.89 11.85 9.28
CA TRP A 342 -1.55 11.32 9.10
C TRP A 342 -0.64 12.40 8.56
N ASP A 343 0.60 12.46 9.06
CA ASP A 343 1.67 13.28 8.49
C ASP A 343 2.52 12.41 7.57
N LEU A 344 2.57 12.77 6.29
CA LEU A 344 3.23 12.03 5.22
C LEU A 344 4.76 12.19 5.25
N GLY A 345 5.27 13.27 5.85
CA GLY A 345 6.70 13.52 6.02
C GLY A 345 7.29 12.80 7.22
N ALA A 346 6.52 12.71 8.31
CA ALA A 346 6.90 11.99 9.53
C ALA A 346 6.48 10.50 9.52
N GLY A 347 5.57 10.10 8.63
CA GLY A 347 5.05 8.74 8.53
C GLY A 347 4.26 8.27 9.75
N LYS A 348 3.63 9.20 10.48
CA LYS A 348 2.92 8.92 11.74
C LYS A 348 1.50 9.49 11.72
N ALA A 349 0.59 8.81 12.41
CA ALA A 349 -0.71 9.39 12.76
C ALA A 349 -0.49 10.58 13.69
N VAL A 350 -0.93 11.76 13.26
CA VAL A 350 -0.89 12.99 14.06
C VAL A 350 -2.00 12.97 15.09
N ARG A 351 -3.19 12.51 14.70
CA ARG A 351 -4.38 12.54 15.56
C ARG A 351 -5.52 11.67 15.03
N ARG A 352 -6.37 11.16 15.93
CA ARG A 352 -7.65 10.49 15.64
C ARG A 352 -8.81 11.32 16.18
N TYR A 353 -9.85 11.49 15.37
CA TYR A 353 -11.10 12.18 15.65
C TYR A 353 -12.23 11.14 15.75
N VAL A 354 -13.10 11.23 16.75
CA VAL A 354 -14.23 10.31 16.95
C VAL A 354 -15.52 11.13 16.95
N ALA A 355 -16.46 10.79 16.08
CA ALA A 355 -17.73 11.51 15.97
C ALA A 355 -18.69 11.12 17.12
N PRO A 356 -19.51 12.07 17.65
CA PRO A 356 -20.44 11.80 18.74
C PRO A 356 -21.70 11.05 18.27
N ALA A 357 -22.13 10.05 19.06
CA ALA A 357 -23.30 9.20 18.78
C ALA A 357 -24.65 9.96 18.76
N SER A 358 -25.58 9.51 17.91
CA SER A 358 -26.92 10.11 17.73
C SER A 358 -27.88 9.85 18.92
N PRO A 359 -28.80 10.79 19.27
CA PRO A 359 -29.74 10.62 20.38
C PRO A 359 -30.90 9.65 20.12
N THR A 360 -31.13 9.23 18.87
CA THR A 360 -32.25 8.34 18.48
C THR A 360 -31.71 6.95 18.16
N LYS A 361 -31.44 6.14 19.20
CA LYS A 361 -30.78 4.83 19.06
C LYS A 361 -31.77 3.68 19.10
N LEU A 362 -31.74 2.80 18.09
CA LEU A 362 -32.22 1.42 18.21
C LEU A 362 -31.05 0.51 18.66
N PRO A 363 -31.30 -0.60 19.41
CA PRO A 363 -30.27 -1.24 20.23
C PRO A 363 -29.21 -2.07 19.46
N PHE A 364 -29.22 -2.08 18.13
CA PHE A 364 -28.44 -3.03 17.32
C PHE A 364 -27.73 -2.44 16.09
N GLU A 365 -27.65 -1.12 15.92
CA GLU A 365 -26.94 -0.48 14.79
C GLU A 365 -25.62 0.19 15.25
N LEU A 366 -24.56 0.01 14.45
CA LEU A 366 -23.17 0.46 14.70
C LEU A 366 -22.96 1.87 14.13
N ASP A 367 -22.35 2.77 14.91
CA ASP A 367 -22.02 4.15 14.51
C ASP A 367 -20.94 4.16 13.40
N THR A 368 -21.33 4.22 12.12
CA THR A 368 -20.40 4.23 10.96
C THR A 368 -20.06 5.64 10.51
N LEU A 369 -18.77 5.94 10.30
CA LEU A 369 -18.29 7.22 9.75
C LEU A 369 -17.91 7.05 8.28
N ASP A 370 -18.76 7.50 7.38
CA ASP A 370 -18.66 7.25 5.94
C ASP A 370 -17.81 8.28 5.19
N SER A 371 -17.56 9.46 5.74
CA SER A 371 -16.76 10.49 5.08
C SER A 371 -16.06 11.41 6.07
N ALA A 372 -14.81 11.77 5.75
CA ALA A 372 -14.05 12.76 6.50
C ALA A 372 -13.17 13.62 5.57
N GLU A 373 -13.23 14.93 5.73
CA GLU A 373 -12.51 15.89 4.88
C GLU A 373 -11.82 16.98 5.72
N LEU A 374 -10.61 17.38 5.34
CA LEU A 374 -9.97 18.58 5.88
C LEU A 374 -10.49 19.82 5.15
N SER A 375 -10.60 20.93 5.87
CA SER A 375 -10.78 22.22 5.21
C SER A 375 -9.58 22.53 4.29
N PRO A 376 -9.75 23.33 3.23
CA PRO A 376 -8.67 23.68 2.30
C PRO A 376 -7.44 24.31 2.97
N ASP A 377 -7.63 25.01 4.09
CA ASP A 377 -6.55 25.59 4.91
C ASP A 377 -5.97 24.63 5.96
N GLY A 378 -6.49 23.40 6.05
CA GLY A 378 -6.08 22.36 7.00
C GLY A 378 -6.44 22.65 8.47
N SER A 379 -7.17 23.72 8.75
CA SER A 379 -7.47 24.16 10.12
C SER A 379 -8.66 23.43 10.75
N ARG A 380 -9.51 22.80 9.94
CA ARG A 380 -10.73 22.12 10.39
C ARG A 380 -10.87 20.74 9.78
N VAL A 381 -11.54 19.85 10.52
CA VAL A 381 -11.93 18.52 10.06
C VAL A 381 -13.45 18.45 10.02
N LEU A 382 -14.00 18.01 8.90
CA LEU A 382 -15.41 17.69 8.71
C LEU A 382 -15.56 16.16 8.75
N THR A 383 -16.54 15.68 9.50
CA THR A 383 -16.84 14.24 9.62
C THR A 383 -18.33 14.03 9.38
N ALA A 384 -18.72 12.97 8.66
CA ALA A 384 -20.12 12.59 8.46
C ALA A 384 -20.28 11.07 8.37
N GLY A 385 -21.45 10.54 8.75
CA GLY A 385 -21.78 9.12 8.65
C GLY A 385 -23.29 8.86 8.66
N PHE A 386 -23.71 7.65 8.27
CA PHE A 386 -25.11 7.26 8.08
C PHE A 386 -25.99 7.53 9.32
N ASP A 387 -25.42 7.33 10.51
CA ASP A 387 -26.09 7.53 11.80
C ASP A 387 -25.48 8.68 12.62
N LEU A 388 -24.59 9.48 12.01
CA LEU A 388 -23.80 10.50 12.68
C LEU A 388 -24.09 11.90 12.12
N ARG A 389 -24.41 12.83 13.02
CA ARG A 389 -24.57 14.23 12.62
C ARG A 389 -23.26 14.79 12.12
N PRO A 390 -23.24 15.45 10.94
CA PRO A 390 -22.00 16.00 10.42
C PRO A 390 -21.39 17.02 11.38
N GLY A 391 -20.14 16.80 11.75
CA GLY A 391 -19.41 17.59 12.75
C GLY A 391 -18.25 18.32 12.12
N VAL A 392 -18.00 19.56 12.58
CA VAL A 392 -16.79 20.31 12.23
C VAL A 392 -15.95 20.48 13.48
N PHE A 393 -14.68 20.09 13.41
CA PHE A 393 -13.73 20.08 14.51
C PHE A 393 -12.54 20.97 14.18
N ASP A 394 -11.99 21.61 15.20
CA ASP A 394 -10.68 22.26 15.10
C ASP A 394 -9.60 21.18 14.95
N ALA A 395 -8.84 21.22 13.86
CA ALA A 395 -7.86 20.19 13.56
C ALA A 395 -6.72 20.14 14.62
N ALA A 396 -6.38 21.28 15.22
CA ALA A 396 -5.28 21.42 16.17
C ALA A 396 -5.69 21.11 17.61
N THR A 397 -6.94 21.38 18.00
CA THR A 397 -7.40 21.22 19.38
C THR A 397 -8.43 20.11 19.59
N ASP A 398 -8.92 19.46 18.53
CA ASP A 398 -10.02 18.47 18.58
C ASP A 398 -11.31 19.03 19.18
N ARG A 399 -11.42 20.36 19.24
CA ARG A 399 -12.61 21.01 19.79
C ARG A 399 -13.67 21.00 18.71
N GLN A 400 -14.82 20.41 19.00
CA GLN A 400 -15.98 20.53 18.14
C GLN A 400 -16.38 22.00 18.00
N LEU A 401 -16.33 22.50 16.77
CA LEU A 401 -16.68 23.88 16.40
C LEU A 401 -18.15 23.97 15.99
N LEU A 402 -18.62 23.00 15.19
CA LEU A 402 -20.00 22.97 14.68
C LEU A 402 -20.57 21.54 14.73
N LEU A 403 -21.89 21.47 14.82
CA LEU A 403 -22.68 20.26 14.60
C LEU A 403 -23.81 20.64 13.65
N LEU A 404 -23.81 20.08 12.45
CA LEU A 404 -24.81 20.39 11.43
C LEU A 404 -26.10 19.64 11.76
N ALA A 405 -27.20 20.39 11.85
CA ALA A 405 -28.50 19.86 12.25
C ALA A 405 -29.24 19.23 11.07
N GLU A 406 -28.84 18.01 10.70
CA GLU A 406 -29.57 17.19 9.73
C GLU A 406 -30.94 16.75 10.31
N PRO A 407 -32.06 16.82 9.53
CA PRO A 407 -33.40 16.46 10.02
C PRO A 407 -33.57 15.01 10.47
N ASP A 408 -32.83 14.10 9.87
CA ASP A 408 -32.89 12.65 9.99
C ASP A 408 -31.68 12.05 10.73
N GLY A 409 -30.72 12.88 11.12
CA GLY A 409 -29.66 12.52 12.08
C GLY A 409 -28.33 12.08 11.48
N GLY A 410 -28.23 11.85 10.16
CA GLY A 410 -26.97 11.43 9.53
C GLY A 410 -26.82 11.85 8.07
N ALA A 411 -25.57 11.88 7.60
CA ALA A 411 -25.22 12.10 6.20
C ALA A 411 -24.05 11.18 5.84
N TYR A 412 -24.18 10.37 4.80
CA TYR A 412 -23.14 9.41 4.42
C TYR A 412 -21.97 10.07 3.67
N ARG A 413 -22.09 11.34 3.29
CA ARG A 413 -20.97 12.11 2.73
C ARG A 413 -21.08 13.58 3.08
N ALA A 414 -19.95 14.21 3.38
CA ALA A 414 -19.89 15.65 3.58
C ALA A 414 -18.58 16.21 3.03
N LEU A 415 -18.67 17.32 2.29
CA LEU A 415 -17.54 17.90 1.57
C LEU A 415 -17.40 19.41 1.79
N TYR A 416 -16.17 19.94 1.78
CA TYR A 416 -15.95 21.38 1.73
C TYR A 416 -15.96 21.92 0.28
N SER A 417 -16.36 23.17 0.12
CA SER A 417 -15.99 23.95 -1.06
C SER A 417 -14.49 24.23 -1.06
N HIS A 418 -13.89 24.47 -2.22
CA HIS A 418 -12.44 24.71 -2.36
C HIS A 418 -11.99 25.98 -1.62
N ASP A 419 -12.88 26.96 -1.43
CA ASP A 419 -12.67 28.15 -0.63
C ASP A 419 -12.93 27.96 0.89
N GLY A 420 -13.40 26.77 1.29
CA GLY A 420 -13.68 26.38 2.66
C GLY A 420 -14.88 27.07 3.31
N LYS A 421 -15.67 27.86 2.56
CA LYS A 421 -16.79 28.65 3.11
C LYS A 421 -18.13 27.93 3.08
N THR A 422 -18.23 26.85 2.33
CA THR A 422 -19.46 26.09 2.16
C THR A 422 -19.19 24.63 2.47
N ILE A 423 -20.12 23.98 3.16
CA ILE A 423 -20.13 22.53 3.34
C ILE A 423 -21.30 21.96 2.54
N LEU A 424 -21.08 20.88 1.80
CA LEU A 424 -22.13 20.10 1.17
C LEU A 424 -22.33 18.80 1.96
N THR A 425 -23.58 18.42 2.24
CA THR A 425 -23.89 17.10 2.82
C THR A 425 -24.83 16.32 1.91
N LEU A 426 -24.61 15.01 1.84
CA LEU A 426 -25.47 14.04 1.18
C LEU A 426 -26.15 13.17 2.26
N SER A 427 -27.45 13.37 2.44
CA SER A 427 -28.22 12.66 3.46
C SER A 427 -28.91 11.40 2.92
N ALA A 428 -29.18 10.46 3.82
CA ALA A 428 -29.93 9.23 3.56
C ALA A 428 -31.37 9.53 3.08
N ASP A 429 -31.97 10.65 3.48
CA ASP A 429 -33.26 11.12 2.94
C ASP A 429 -33.22 11.56 1.46
N GLY A 430 -32.04 11.50 0.82
CA GLY A 430 -31.82 11.95 -0.55
C GLY A 430 -31.67 13.46 -0.69
N GLY A 431 -31.68 14.20 0.41
CA GLY A 431 -31.42 15.63 0.47
C GLY A 431 -29.95 15.95 0.27
N VAL A 432 -29.68 16.90 -0.63
CA VAL A 432 -28.36 17.55 -0.73
C VAL A 432 -28.48 18.91 -0.09
N ARG A 433 -27.63 19.21 0.89
CA ARG A 433 -27.71 20.45 1.65
C ARG A 433 -26.41 21.21 1.57
N LEU A 434 -26.51 22.52 1.41
CA LEU A 434 -25.39 23.45 1.42
C LEU A 434 -25.44 24.26 2.71
N TRP A 435 -24.36 24.25 3.47
CA TRP A 435 -24.22 24.89 4.77
C TRP A 435 -23.16 25.96 4.71
N ASP A 436 -23.31 27.00 5.52
CA ASP A 436 -22.25 27.95 5.81
C ASP A 436 -21.21 27.30 6.74
N ALA A 437 -19.98 27.16 6.27
CA ALA A 437 -18.92 26.48 7.00
C ALA A 437 -18.44 27.20 8.27
N ALA A 438 -18.73 28.50 8.40
CA ALA A 438 -18.34 29.30 9.55
C ALA A 438 -19.38 29.24 10.68
N THR A 439 -20.66 29.21 10.32
CA THR A 439 -21.78 29.33 11.25
C THR A 439 -22.59 28.04 11.42
N GLY A 440 -22.40 27.06 10.54
CA GLY A 440 -23.18 25.82 10.50
C GLY A 440 -24.64 26.03 10.07
N ARG A 441 -24.99 27.20 9.53
CA ARG A 441 -26.36 27.50 9.08
C ARG A 441 -26.62 26.90 7.70
N LEU A 442 -27.76 26.23 7.56
CA LEU A 442 -28.26 25.76 6.27
C LEU A 442 -28.51 26.96 5.34
N ARG A 443 -27.88 26.96 4.17
CA ARG A 443 -28.10 27.95 3.12
C ARG A 443 -29.17 27.49 2.13
N PHE A 444 -29.01 26.29 1.59
CA PHE A 444 -29.90 25.74 0.56
C PHE A 444 -30.12 24.24 0.73
N VAL A 445 -31.30 23.77 0.33
CA VAL A 445 -31.59 22.35 0.11
C VAL A 445 -31.80 22.18 -1.39
N LEU A 446 -31.00 21.32 -2.03
CA LEU A 446 -31.10 21.03 -3.46
C LEU A 446 -32.03 19.82 -3.65
N PRO A 447 -33.25 20.00 -4.18
CA PRO A 447 -34.26 18.94 -4.22
C PRO A 447 -33.92 17.85 -5.23
N HIS A 448 -33.95 16.59 -4.80
CA HIS A 448 -33.71 15.43 -5.64
C HIS A 448 -34.86 14.42 -5.55
N PRO A 449 -35.26 13.79 -6.68
CA PRO A 449 -36.34 12.79 -6.70
C PRO A 449 -35.88 11.38 -6.30
N ARG A 450 -34.57 11.17 -6.18
CA ARG A 450 -33.91 9.89 -5.83
C ARG A 450 -32.64 10.17 -5.03
N THR A 451 -32.13 9.14 -4.36
CA THR A 451 -30.88 9.17 -3.60
C THR A 451 -29.70 9.63 -4.46
N VAL A 452 -28.80 10.41 -3.84
CA VAL A 452 -27.77 11.13 -4.58
C VAL A 452 -26.44 10.41 -4.79
N LEU A 453 -25.93 9.45 -4.03
CA LEU A 453 -24.64 8.73 -4.29
C LEU A 453 -23.35 9.58 -4.32
N ASP A 454 -23.26 10.66 -5.10
CA ASP A 454 -22.07 11.50 -5.24
C ASP A 454 -22.41 12.97 -5.60
N ALA A 455 -21.53 13.87 -5.19
CA ALA A 455 -21.58 15.28 -5.54
C ALA A 455 -20.17 15.90 -5.53
N ALA A 456 -19.96 16.91 -6.35
CA ALA A 456 -18.70 17.63 -6.44
C ALA A 456 -18.92 19.13 -6.65
N PHE A 457 -18.06 19.96 -6.06
CA PHE A 457 -17.93 21.37 -6.42
C PHE A 457 -17.08 21.51 -7.68
N ALA A 458 -17.41 22.46 -8.55
CA ALA A 458 -16.49 22.94 -9.56
C ALA A 458 -15.29 23.64 -8.86
N PRO A 459 -14.10 23.67 -9.47
CA PRO A 459 -12.90 24.26 -8.84
C PRO A 459 -13.03 25.75 -8.45
N ASP A 460 -13.96 26.47 -9.07
CA ASP A 460 -14.25 27.88 -8.77
C ASP A 460 -15.41 28.06 -7.76
N ASP A 461 -15.92 26.96 -7.21
CA ASP A 461 -17.06 26.85 -6.29
C ASP A 461 -18.36 27.48 -6.82
N SER A 462 -18.46 27.75 -8.12
CA SER A 462 -19.65 28.39 -8.71
C SER A 462 -20.79 27.40 -8.98
N VAL A 463 -20.42 26.16 -9.31
CA VAL A 463 -21.34 25.09 -9.69
C VAL A 463 -21.15 23.87 -8.79
N VAL A 464 -22.25 23.21 -8.43
CA VAL A 464 -22.27 21.89 -7.81
C VAL A 464 -22.85 20.89 -8.80
N ALA A 465 -22.16 19.77 -9.02
CA ALA A 465 -22.72 18.62 -9.72
C ALA A 465 -23.19 17.57 -8.71
N THR A 466 -24.37 16.99 -8.93
CA THR A 466 -24.91 15.91 -8.10
C THR A 466 -25.40 14.77 -8.99
N SER A 467 -25.12 13.52 -8.63
CA SER A 467 -25.77 12.38 -9.28
C SER A 467 -27.22 12.25 -8.80
N ALA A 468 -28.13 11.94 -9.71
CA ALA A 468 -29.56 11.89 -9.46
C ALA A 468 -30.16 10.69 -10.20
N GLY A 469 -29.95 9.50 -9.64
CA GLY A 469 -30.21 8.23 -10.33
C GLY A 469 -29.44 8.17 -11.65
N LYS A 470 -30.14 8.09 -12.78
CA LYS A 470 -29.56 7.99 -14.14
C LYS A 470 -29.13 9.32 -14.77
N THR A 471 -29.18 10.40 -14.02
CA THR A 471 -28.89 11.75 -14.51
C THR A 471 -27.90 12.45 -13.60
N VAL A 472 -27.29 13.53 -14.09
CA VAL A 472 -26.49 14.45 -13.27
C VAL A 472 -27.14 15.81 -13.29
N ARG A 473 -27.27 16.46 -12.13
CA ARG A 473 -27.83 17.81 -12.02
C ARG A 473 -26.72 18.80 -11.71
N LEU A 474 -26.74 19.94 -12.38
CA LEU A 474 -25.86 21.06 -12.11
C LEU A 474 -26.65 22.14 -11.37
N TRP A 475 -26.07 22.68 -10.32
CA TRP A 475 -26.67 23.69 -9.46
C TRP A 475 -25.74 24.89 -9.32
N GLU A 476 -26.29 26.08 -9.27
CA GLU A 476 -25.52 27.26 -8.90
C GLU A 476 -25.33 27.27 -7.38
N ALA A 477 -24.08 27.18 -6.92
CA ALA A 477 -23.76 27.01 -5.50
C ALA A 477 -24.21 28.20 -4.63
N ARG A 478 -24.24 29.41 -5.21
CA ARG A 478 -24.60 30.65 -4.51
C ARG A 478 -26.09 30.85 -4.28
N SER A 479 -26.93 30.25 -5.12
CA SER A 479 -28.38 30.46 -5.08
C SER A 479 -29.18 29.17 -4.85
N GLY A 480 -28.54 28.01 -5.04
CA GLY A 480 -29.21 26.70 -5.02
C GLY A 480 -30.09 26.46 -6.25
N HIS A 481 -30.08 27.32 -7.26
CA HIS A 481 -30.88 27.13 -8.46
C HIS A 481 -30.30 26.04 -9.36
N MET A 482 -31.16 25.14 -9.84
CA MET A 482 -30.78 24.12 -10.82
C MET A 482 -30.46 24.79 -12.16
N LEU A 483 -29.23 24.63 -12.62
CA LEU A 483 -28.74 25.15 -13.89
C LEU A 483 -29.10 24.22 -15.05
N ALA A 484 -28.92 22.91 -14.86
CA ALA A 484 -29.09 21.92 -15.93
C ALA A 484 -29.32 20.50 -15.40
N VAL A 485 -29.88 19.64 -16.26
CA VAL A 485 -29.92 18.19 -16.09
C VAL A 485 -29.18 17.56 -17.28
N LEU A 486 -28.13 16.80 -16.98
CA LEU A 486 -27.35 16.04 -17.95
C LEU A 486 -27.93 14.63 -17.99
N SER A 487 -28.49 14.27 -19.14
CA SER A 487 -29.18 13.00 -19.37
C SER A 487 -28.45 12.18 -20.42
N GLY A 488 -28.38 10.87 -20.22
CA GLY A 488 -27.79 9.96 -21.20
C GLY A 488 -27.42 8.60 -20.63
N HIS A 489 -27.05 8.54 -19.34
CA HIS A 489 -26.79 7.27 -18.67
C HIS A 489 -28.06 6.41 -18.60
N THR A 490 -27.88 5.09 -18.77
CA THR A 490 -29.00 4.13 -18.76
C THR A 490 -29.19 3.44 -17.43
N ASP A 491 -28.26 3.64 -16.50
CA ASP A 491 -28.28 3.15 -15.12
C ASP A 491 -27.76 4.23 -14.15
N ASP A 492 -27.74 3.93 -12.86
CA ASP A 492 -27.39 4.91 -11.83
C ASP A 492 -25.97 5.46 -12.04
N VAL A 493 -25.86 6.79 -11.93
CA VAL A 493 -24.60 7.52 -11.92
C VAL A 493 -24.07 7.44 -10.50
N VAL A 494 -22.90 6.84 -10.34
CA VAL A 494 -22.31 6.57 -9.03
C VAL A 494 -21.21 7.55 -8.67
N ARG A 495 -20.63 8.23 -9.67
CA ARG A 495 -19.50 9.15 -9.50
C ARG A 495 -19.55 10.36 -10.42
N VAL A 496 -19.13 11.52 -9.92
CA VAL A 496 -18.99 12.78 -10.67
C VAL A 496 -17.66 13.46 -10.31
N ALA A 497 -16.93 13.96 -11.31
CA ALA A 497 -15.65 14.65 -11.07
C ALA A 497 -15.46 15.80 -12.06
N PHE A 498 -15.15 17.00 -11.57
CA PHE A 498 -14.77 18.13 -12.43
C PHE A 498 -13.30 18.03 -12.83
N SER A 499 -12.97 18.52 -14.04
CA SER A 499 -11.58 18.78 -14.41
C SER A 499 -11.02 19.93 -13.56
N PRO A 500 -9.69 19.97 -13.29
CA PRO A 500 -9.08 21.02 -12.46
C PRO A 500 -9.27 22.44 -12.99
N ASP A 501 -9.48 22.60 -14.30
CA ASP A 501 -9.78 23.88 -14.95
C ASP A 501 -11.28 24.25 -14.94
N GLY A 502 -12.13 23.36 -14.40
CA GLY A 502 -13.59 23.53 -14.29
C GLY A 502 -14.35 23.45 -15.61
N ARG A 503 -13.67 23.20 -16.74
CA ARG A 503 -14.32 23.22 -18.06
C ARG A 503 -15.09 21.96 -18.37
N TYR A 504 -14.70 20.84 -17.78
CA TYR A 504 -15.23 19.53 -18.06
C TYR A 504 -15.74 18.85 -16.80
N LEU A 505 -16.73 17.99 -16.97
CA LEU A 505 -17.28 17.12 -15.94
C LEU A 505 -17.26 15.69 -16.46
N ALA A 506 -16.64 14.77 -15.74
CA ALA A 506 -16.73 13.34 -15.99
C ALA A 506 -17.79 12.72 -15.09
N THR A 507 -18.59 11.80 -15.63
CA THR A 507 -19.65 11.10 -14.90
C THR A 507 -19.54 9.59 -15.16
N GLY A 508 -19.55 8.80 -14.09
CA GLY A 508 -19.32 7.36 -14.12
C GLY A 508 -20.55 6.63 -13.64
N SER A 509 -20.95 5.57 -14.35
CA SER A 509 -22.21 4.88 -14.09
C SER A 509 -22.07 3.35 -14.06
N SER A 510 -23.00 2.73 -13.35
CA SER A 510 -23.27 1.30 -13.38
C SER A 510 -23.61 0.77 -14.78
N ASP A 511 -23.97 1.66 -15.73
CA ASP A 511 -24.17 1.31 -17.14
C ASP A 511 -22.88 0.98 -17.90
N ARG A 512 -21.74 0.95 -17.19
CA ARG A 512 -20.40 0.65 -17.72
C ARG A 512 -19.90 1.72 -18.68
N THR A 513 -20.34 2.96 -18.49
CA THR A 513 -19.85 4.09 -19.27
C THR A 513 -19.33 5.22 -18.40
N VAL A 514 -18.30 5.89 -18.93
CA VAL A 514 -17.88 7.21 -18.47
C VAL A 514 -18.29 8.22 -19.53
N ARG A 515 -19.01 9.26 -19.13
CA ARG A 515 -19.37 10.37 -20.03
C ARG A 515 -18.61 11.62 -19.62
N VAL A 516 -18.10 12.33 -20.61
CA VAL A 516 -17.45 13.62 -20.40
C VAL A 516 -18.34 14.72 -20.97
N TRP A 517 -18.58 15.76 -20.20
CA TRP A 517 -19.47 16.87 -20.51
C TRP A 517 -18.71 18.18 -20.48
N SER A 518 -19.04 19.08 -21.40
CA SER A 518 -18.66 20.49 -21.29
C SER A 518 -19.56 21.17 -20.26
N VAL A 519 -18.97 21.79 -19.23
CA VAL A 519 -19.73 22.49 -18.19
C VAL A 519 -20.42 23.73 -18.76
N ALA A 520 -19.72 24.48 -19.63
CA ALA A 520 -20.24 25.70 -20.24
C ALA A 520 -21.40 25.42 -21.21
N THR A 521 -21.24 24.44 -22.11
CA THR A 521 -22.25 24.16 -23.15
C THR A 521 -23.28 23.12 -22.73
N ARG A 522 -23.01 22.38 -21.64
CA ARG A 522 -23.84 21.28 -21.11
C ARG A 522 -24.01 20.12 -22.10
N ARG A 523 -23.11 20.03 -23.08
CA ARG A 523 -23.11 18.97 -24.09
C ARG A 523 -22.14 17.87 -23.72
N GLN A 524 -22.53 16.64 -24.03
CA GLN A 524 -21.62 15.50 -23.97
C GLN A 524 -20.56 15.63 -25.06
N LEU A 525 -19.30 15.50 -24.67
CA LEU A 525 -18.13 15.52 -25.54
C LEU A 525 -17.62 14.11 -25.84
N ALA A 526 -17.69 13.21 -24.85
CA ALA A 526 -17.15 11.86 -24.95
C ALA A 526 -18.06 10.81 -24.32
N LEU A 527 -17.99 9.59 -24.86
CA LEU A 527 -18.53 8.37 -24.27
C LEU A 527 -17.43 7.32 -24.28
N LEU A 528 -17.01 6.87 -23.10
CA LEU A 528 -16.00 5.84 -22.92
C LEU A 528 -16.68 4.58 -22.39
N HIS A 529 -16.46 3.45 -23.07
CA HIS A 529 -17.03 2.17 -22.68
C HIS A 529 -16.06 1.40 -21.78
N ARG A 530 -16.59 0.86 -20.69
CA ARG A 530 -15.87 0.02 -19.73
C ARG A 530 -16.39 -1.41 -19.81
N THR A 531 -15.54 -2.35 -19.40
CA THR A 531 -15.89 -3.78 -19.32
C THR A 531 -16.83 -4.06 -18.13
N GLY A 532 -16.56 -3.42 -16.98
CA GLY A 532 -17.37 -3.46 -15.77
C GLY A 532 -18.06 -2.13 -15.43
N ALA A 533 -18.94 -2.16 -14.43
CA ALA A 533 -19.60 -0.96 -13.89
C ALA A 533 -18.55 0.00 -13.33
N VAL A 534 -18.66 1.29 -13.64
CA VAL A 534 -17.69 2.27 -13.11
C VAL A 534 -17.88 2.36 -11.60
N THR A 535 -16.80 2.32 -10.84
CA THR A 535 -16.82 2.44 -9.37
C THR A 535 -16.18 3.72 -8.88
N ASP A 536 -15.18 4.24 -9.60
CA ASP A 536 -14.51 5.51 -9.26
C ASP A 536 -14.05 6.31 -10.49
N LEU A 537 -13.88 7.62 -10.30
CA LEU A 537 -13.39 8.56 -11.32
C LEU A 537 -12.49 9.65 -10.72
N ALA A 538 -11.37 9.95 -11.39
CA ALA A 538 -10.52 11.07 -11.01
C ALA A 538 -9.83 11.70 -12.22
N PHE A 539 -9.79 13.03 -12.26
CA PHE A 539 -8.89 13.77 -13.15
C PHE A 539 -7.50 13.86 -12.53
N SER A 540 -6.45 13.81 -13.35
CA SER A 540 -5.12 14.17 -12.88
C SER A 540 -5.07 15.66 -12.50
N PRO A 541 -4.21 16.07 -11.54
CA PRO A 541 -4.13 17.47 -11.09
C PRO A 541 -3.77 18.46 -12.20
N ASP A 542 -3.06 18.02 -13.24
CA ASP A 542 -2.72 18.83 -14.42
C ASP A 542 -3.85 18.85 -15.48
N GLY A 543 -4.94 18.12 -15.26
CA GLY A 543 -6.08 17.97 -16.18
C GLY A 543 -5.77 17.15 -17.43
N GLY A 544 -4.59 16.54 -17.53
CA GLY A 544 -4.13 15.81 -18.72
C GLY A 544 -4.70 14.39 -18.85
N LEU A 545 -5.14 13.78 -17.76
CA LEU A 545 -5.60 12.39 -17.69
C LEU A 545 -6.94 12.29 -16.97
N LEU A 546 -7.74 11.31 -17.38
CA LEU A 546 -8.94 10.85 -16.68
C LEU A 546 -8.75 9.37 -16.34
N ALA A 547 -8.75 9.05 -15.05
CA ALA A 547 -8.72 7.68 -14.54
C ALA A 547 -10.13 7.22 -14.20
N SER A 548 -10.43 5.96 -14.51
CA SER A 548 -11.67 5.29 -14.14
C SER A 548 -11.40 3.86 -13.66
N SER A 549 -12.10 3.42 -12.63
CA SER A 549 -12.05 2.04 -12.12
C SER A 549 -13.37 1.32 -12.36
N GLY A 550 -13.30 0.00 -12.51
CA GLY A 550 -14.44 -0.88 -12.77
C GLY A 550 -14.65 -1.93 -11.68
N ALA A 551 -15.90 -2.33 -11.46
CA ALA A 551 -16.28 -3.40 -10.53
C ALA A 551 -15.71 -4.78 -10.91
N ASP A 552 -15.16 -4.91 -12.12
CA ASP A 552 -14.45 -6.10 -12.60
C ASP A 552 -12.96 -6.11 -12.22
N GLY A 553 -12.51 -5.15 -11.40
CA GLY A 553 -11.12 -5.02 -10.95
C GLY A 553 -10.20 -4.32 -11.95
N SER A 554 -10.72 -3.87 -13.09
CA SER A 554 -9.92 -3.16 -14.10
C SER A 554 -9.88 -1.65 -13.85
N ALA A 555 -8.75 -1.02 -14.13
CA ALA A 555 -8.60 0.45 -14.12
C ALA A 555 -8.08 0.92 -15.47
N GLU A 556 -8.61 2.04 -15.96
CA GLU A 556 -8.26 2.62 -17.24
C GLU A 556 -7.89 4.09 -17.07
N ILE A 557 -6.80 4.49 -17.71
CA ILE A 557 -6.32 5.87 -17.73
C ILE A 557 -6.34 6.35 -19.17
N VAL A 558 -7.14 7.36 -19.45
CA VAL A 558 -7.30 7.94 -20.78
C VAL A 558 -6.73 9.35 -20.77
N ARG A 559 -5.99 9.72 -21.82
CA ARG A 559 -5.58 11.12 -22.01
C ARG A 559 -6.80 11.96 -22.29
N HIS A 560 -7.00 12.99 -21.47
CA HIS A 560 -8.13 13.91 -21.56
C HIS A 560 -8.21 14.61 -22.93
N GLU A 561 -7.05 14.90 -23.54
CA GLU A 561 -6.94 15.49 -24.89
C GLU A 561 -7.58 14.62 -25.99
N SER A 562 -7.70 13.31 -25.80
CA SER A 562 -8.16 12.36 -26.83
C SER A 562 -9.62 12.58 -27.27
N PHE A 563 -10.39 13.33 -26.50
CA PHE A 563 -11.83 13.53 -26.72
C PHE A 563 -12.26 14.99 -26.66
N LEU A 564 -11.30 15.92 -26.75
CA LEU A 564 -11.58 17.35 -26.81
C LEU A 564 -12.05 17.77 -28.21
N PRO A 565 -13.00 18.71 -28.31
CA PRO A 565 -13.28 19.41 -29.56
C PRO A 565 -12.00 20.02 -30.12
N LEU A 566 -11.89 20.05 -31.44
CA LEU A 566 -10.68 20.56 -32.12
C LEU A 566 -10.35 22.02 -31.75
N GLU A 567 -11.35 22.83 -31.40
CA GLU A 567 -11.14 24.19 -30.89
C GLU A 567 -10.41 24.23 -29.54
N ASP A 568 -10.72 23.30 -28.65
CA ASP A 568 -10.10 23.19 -27.32
C ASP A 568 -8.68 22.63 -27.44
N LEU A 569 -8.46 21.68 -28.36
CA LEU A 569 -7.13 21.19 -28.73
C LEU A 569 -6.23 22.31 -29.28
N LEU A 570 -6.78 23.21 -30.11
CA LEU A 570 -6.07 24.40 -30.57
C LEU A 570 -5.77 25.38 -29.43
N GLY A 571 -6.66 25.49 -28.43
CA GLY A 571 -6.38 26.27 -27.22
C GLY A 571 -5.22 25.72 -26.41
N LEU A 572 -5.19 24.40 -26.19
CA LEU A 572 -4.12 23.69 -25.48
C LEU A 572 -2.79 23.75 -26.24
N ALA A 573 -2.83 23.55 -27.56
CA ALA A 573 -1.65 23.67 -28.41
C ALA A 573 -1.09 25.09 -28.37
N ALA A 574 -1.92 26.13 -28.44
CA ALA A 574 -1.48 27.53 -28.34
C ALA A 574 -0.74 27.82 -27.03
N HIS A 575 -1.19 27.20 -25.93
CA HIS A 575 -0.54 27.31 -24.63
C HIS A 575 0.84 26.63 -24.60
N ARG A 576 1.01 25.51 -25.31
CA ARG A 576 2.30 24.82 -25.46
C ARG A 576 3.28 25.54 -26.38
N VAL A 577 2.82 26.17 -27.46
CA VAL A 577 3.67 26.97 -28.36
C VAL A 577 3.88 28.41 -27.89
N THR A 578 3.35 28.77 -26.70
CA THR A 578 3.47 30.11 -26.09
C THR A 578 2.99 31.26 -26.99
N ARG A 579 2.11 30.98 -27.96
CA ARG A 579 1.49 31.98 -28.83
C ARG A 579 0.10 31.54 -29.27
N GLY A 580 -0.79 32.51 -29.46
CA GLY A 580 -2.09 32.26 -30.10
C GLY A 580 -1.95 31.86 -31.57
N PHE A 581 -2.85 31.01 -32.04
CA PHE A 581 -3.02 30.75 -33.46
C PHE A 581 -3.71 31.94 -34.15
N THR A 582 -3.18 32.35 -35.30
CA THR A 582 -3.78 33.38 -36.16
C THR A 582 -5.16 32.94 -36.68
N ALA A 583 -6.00 33.89 -37.11
CA ALA A 583 -7.30 33.57 -37.68
C ALA A 583 -7.22 32.61 -38.89
N ALA A 584 -6.15 32.73 -39.70
CA ALA A 584 -5.89 31.85 -40.84
C ALA A 584 -5.46 30.43 -40.39
N GLU A 585 -4.62 30.31 -39.37
CA GLU A 585 -4.25 29.01 -38.79
C GLU A 585 -5.48 28.33 -38.18
N ARG A 586 -6.30 29.05 -37.42
CA ARG A 586 -7.54 28.50 -36.83
C ARG A 586 -8.53 28.06 -37.90
N ALA A 587 -8.75 28.86 -38.95
CA ALA A 587 -9.64 28.49 -40.07
C ALA A 587 -9.14 27.25 -40.83
N ARG A 588 -7.82 27.11 -40.99
CA ARG A 588 -7.19 25.95 -41.63
C ARG A 588 -7.37 24.67 -40.80
N TYR A 589 -7.19 24.74 -39.49
CA TYR A 589 -7.34 23.58 -38.61
C TYR A 589 -8.80 23.21 -38.35
N LEU A 590 -9.70 24.19 -38.23
CA LEU A 590 -11.13 23.97 -37.98
C LEU A 590 -11.94 23.67 -39.25
N GLY A 591 -11.30 23.70 -40.43
CA GLY A 591 -11.97 23.46 -41.71
C GLY A 591 -12.95 24.58 -42.11
N THR A 592 -12.90 25.73 -41.45
CA THR A 592 -13.78 26.89 -41.68
C THR A 592 -13.10 27.92 -42.59
N GLY A 593 -12.58 27.47 -43.73
CA GLY A 593 -12.08 28.32 -44.82
C GLY A 593 -13.08 28.36 -45.97
N SER A 594 -13.76 29.49 -46.11
CA SER A 594 -14.71 29.85 -47.17
C SER A 594 -14.26 29.44 -48.57
N GLY A 595 -15.19 28.82 -49.32
CA GLY A 595 -14.97 28.46 -50.71
C GLY A 595 -14.68 29.65 -51.61
N SER A 596 -13.62 29.52 -52.42
CA SER A 596 -13.62 29.88 -53.84
C SER A 596 -12.34 29.33 -54.51
N GLY A 597 -12.51 28.60 -55.61
CA GLY A 597 -11.55 28.57 -56.72
C GLY A 597 -10.35 27.61 -56.66
N GLN A 598 -10.52 26.48 -57.36
CA GLN A 598 -9.53 25.78 -58.20
C GLN A 598 -8.35 25.02 -57.56
N GLY A 599 -8.45 23.69 -57.67
CA GLY A 599 -7.46 22.84 -58.35
C GLY A 599 -6.04 22.78 -57.78
N GLY A 600 -5.76 21.75 -56.97
CA GLY A 600 -4.39 21.40 -56.62
C GLY A 600 -4.31 20.29 -55.58
N THR A 601 -3.97 19.09 -56.05
CA THR A 601 -3.38 17.94 -55.34
C THR A 601 -3.54 17.88 -53.82
N ALA A 602 -4.36 16.93 -53.35
CA ALA A 602 -4.45 16.52 -51.95
C ALA A 602 -3.11 15.96 -51.47
N THR A 603 -2.25 16.83 -50.93
CA THR A 603 -1.17 16.45 -50.03
C THR A 603 -1.81 16.07 -48.70
N THR A 604 -1.58 14.82 -48.28
CA THR A 604 -1.84 14.32 -46.93
C THR A 604 -1.36 15.33 -45.87
N PRO A 605 -2.13 15.62 -44.82
CA PRO A 605 -1.62 16.43 -43.72
C PRO A 605 -0.45 15.70 -43.04
N PRO A 606 0.59 16.41 -42.56
CA PRO A 606 1.67 15.79 -41.82
C PRO A 606 1.17 15.31 -40.45
N PRO A 607 1.92 14.37 -39.82
CA PRO A 607 1.49 13.63 -38.63
C PRO A 607 1.17 14.52 -37.42
#